data_AF-A0AAU0MZ11-F1
#
_entry.id   AF-A0AAU0MZ11-F1
#
_cell.length_a   1.000
_cell.length_b   1.000
_cell.length_c   1.000
_cell.angle_alpha   90.00
_cell.angle_beta   90.00
_cell.angle_gamma   90.00
#
_symmetry.space_group_name_H-M   'P 1'
#
loop_
_entity.id
_entity.type
_entity.pdbx_description
1 polymer ?
#
loop_
_entity_poly.entity_id
_entity_poly.type
_entity_poly.pdbx_seq_one_letter_code
_entity_poly.pdbx_strand_id
1 'polypeptide(L)'
;MKYVLSAIMLVLSASTYAVTDSNFSVGLGLDHGGLGARYSKNQGQNKYFGSLGLLSYVERSGAAIGYGIGWEHMVSPDKHGLGLFLGSVDSKHFGEDVATYHGVSALYNYYFSGFSEKSFVIGASLYTGTTLDEEDYVSDKIAGVGIKLAYQW
;
A
#
# COMPACT_ATOMS: atom_id res chain seq x y z
N MET A 1 -14.92 21.34 -14.47
CA MET A 1 -14.35 19.97 -14.47
C MET A 1 -13.52 19.62 -15.73
N LYS A 2 -13.74 20.21 -16.92
CA LYS A 2 -12.99 19.85 -18.15
C LYS A 2 -11.48 20.11 -18.12
N TYR A 3 -11.00 21.11 -17.39
CA TYR A 3 -9.58 21.49 -17.35
C TYR A 3 -8.77 20.79 -16.25
N VAL A 4 -9.43 20.12 -15.30
CA VAL A 4 -8.75 19.41 -14.20
C VAL A 4 -8.01 18.18 -14.74
N LEU A 5 -8.63 17.46 -15.68
CA LEU A 5 -8.02 16.29 -16.31
C LEU A 5 -6.78 16.66 -17.14
N SER A 6 -6.83 17.78 -17.88
CA SER A 6 -5.68 18.28 -18.64
C SER A 6 -4.54 18.78 -17.74
N ALA A 7 -4.86 19.40 -16.59
CA ALA A 7 -3.86 19.83 -15.62
C ALA A 7 -3.14 18.63 -14.99
N ILE A 8 -3.86 17.55 -14.67
CA ILE A 8 -3.27 16.31 -14.13
C ILE A 8 -2.34 15.65 -15.16
N MET A 9 -2.75 15.58 -16.43
CA MET A 9 -1.88 15.00 -17.49
C MET A 9 -0.62 15.83 -17.77
N LEU A 10 -0.67 17.16 -17.62
CA LEU A 10 0.49 18.05 -17.78
C LEU A 10 1.53 17.90 -16.68
N VAL A 11 1.12 17.50 -15.46
CA VAL A 11 2.05 17.20 -14.36
C VAL A 11 2.73 15.83 -14.57
N LEU A 12 2.02 14.88 -15.17
CA LEU A 12 2.53 13.52 -15.43
C LEU A 12 3.56 13.45 -16.57
N SER A 13 3.61 14.44 -17.47
CA SER A 13 4.57 14.44 -18.59
C SER A 13 5.96 14.99 -18.24
N ALA A 14 6.12 15.66 -17.08
CA ALA A 14 7.36 16.33 -16.70
C ALA A 14 8.36 15.47 -15.91
N SER A 15 8.05 14.21 -15.63
CA SER A 15 8.78 13.38 -14.66
C SER A 15 9.29 12.04 -15.22
N THR A 16 9.69 12.00 -16.49
CA THR A 16 10.41 10.85 -17.07
C THR A 16 11.89 10.87 -16.70
N TYR A 17 12.19 10.79 -15.41
CA TYR A 17 13.52 10.42 -14.96
C TYR A 17 13.61 8.89 -14.95
N ALA A 18 14.28 8.32 -15.95
CA ALA A 18 14.70 6.91 -15.95
C ALA A 18 15.82 6.71 -14.91
N VAL A 19 15.48 6.83 -13.63
CA VAL A 19 16.37 6.55 -12.52
C VAL A 19 16.06 5.13 -12.06
N THR A 20 17.05 4.23 -12.19
CA THR A 20 17.03 2.84 -11.70
C THR A 20 16.80 2.72 -10.20
N ASP A 21 16.82 3.84 -9.47
CA ASP A 21 16.60 3.92 -8.04
C ASP A 21 15.11 4.03 -7.69
N SER A 22 14.20 3.57 -8.55
CA SER A 22 12.77 3.54 -8.25
C SER A 22 12.13 2.29 -8.81
N ASN A 23 11.11 1.81 -8.12
CA ASN A 23 10.29 0.70 -8.57
C ASN A 23 8.82 1.10 -8.56
N PHE A 24 8.08 0.53 -9.49
CA PHE A 24 6.63 0.55 -9.48
C PHE A 24 6.14 -0.88 -9.27
N SER A 25 5.10 -1.09 -8.48
CA SER A 25 4.51 -2.42 -8.34
C SER A 25 2.99 -2.34 -8.30
N VAL A 26 2.36 -3.39 -8.78
CA VAL A 26 0.91 -3.60 -8.65
C VAL A 26 0.66 -4.95 -8.02
N GLY A 27 -0.40 -5.05 -7.23
CA GLY A 27 -0.69 -6.29 -6.55
C GLY A 27 -1.83 -6.18 -5.56
N LEU A 28 -1.99 -7.29 -4.86
CA LEU A 28 -2.87 -7.48 -3.72
C LEU A 28 -2.01 -7.44 -2.46
N GLY A 29 -2.36 -6.58 -1.51
CA GLY A 29 -1.67 -6.50 -0.24
C GLY A 29 -1.93 -5.17 0.46
N LEU A 30 -1.74 -5.19 1.77
CA LEU A 30 -1.98 -4.02 2.62
C LEU A 30 -1.07 -2.84 2.22
N ASP A 31 0.21 -3.11 1.90
CA ASP A 31 1.18 -2.12 1.40
C ASP A 31 0.97 -1.71 -0.08
N HIS A 32 -0.11 -2.18 -0.71
CA HIS A 32 -0.62 -1.77 -2.03
C HIS A 32 -2.01 -1.14 -1.94
N GLY A 33 -2.52 -0.89 -0.72
CA GLY A 33 -3.87 -0.36 -0.51
C GLY A 33 -4.98 -1.36 -0.79
N GLY A 34 -4.74 -2.66 -0.61
CA GLY A 34 -5.63 -3.73 -1.05
C GLY A 34 -5.25 -4.20 -2.45
N LEU A 35 -6.13 -4.06 -3.43
CA LEU A 35 -5.79 -4.20 -4.85
C LEU A 35 -5.35 -2.84 -5.39
N GLY A 36 -4.06 -2.67 -5.66
CA GLY A 36 -3.56 -1.36 -6.05
C GLY A 36 -2.11 -1.34 -6.49
N ALA A 37 -1.55 -0.14 -6.39
CA ALA A 37 -0.21 0.18 -6.84
C ALA A 37 0.64 0.76 -5.71
N ARG A 38 1.94 0.50 -5.79
CA ARG A 38 2.97 1.05 -4.90
C ARG A 38 4.09 1.63 -5.75
N TYR A 39 4.51 2.85 -5.41
CA TYR A 39 5.71 3.48 -5.96
C TYR A 39 6.77 3.52 -4.88
N SER A 40 7.98 3.08 -5.20
CA SER A 40 9.10 3.01 -4.26
C SER A 40 10.32 3.76 -4.79
N LYS A 41 11.03 4.45 -3.89
CA LYS A 41 12.37 4.99 -4.12
C LYS A 41 13.39 4.12 -3.40
N ASN A 42 14.34 3.58 -4.16
CA ASN A 42 15.41 2.72 -3.68
C ASN A 42 16.59 3.59 -3.23
N GLN A 43 17.16 3.29 -2.07
CA GLN A 43 18.35 3.93 -1.51
C GLN A 43 19.23 2.89 -0.82
N GLY A 44 20.12 2.27 -1.61
CA GLY A 44 20.96 1.17 -1.15
C GLY A 44 20.10 -0.02 -0.68
N GLN A 45 20.16 -0.32 0.61
CA GLN A 45 19.39 -1.42 1.23
C GLN A 45 17.98 -1.00 1.66
N ASN A 46 17.58 0.24 1.41
CA ASN A 46 16.29 0.79 1.86
C ASN A 46 15.38 1.11 0.68
N LYS A 47 14.07 0.97 0.92
CA LYS A 47 13.00 1.47 0.07
C LYS A 47 12.07 2.35 0.87
N TYR A 48 11.77 3.53 0.34
CA TYR A 48 10.69 4.38 0.84
C TYR A 48 9.58 4.35 -0.19
N PHE A 49 8.34 4.14 0.23
CA PHE A 49 7.26 3.91 -0.71
C PHE A 49 5.96 4.59 -0.31
N GLY A 50 5.13 4.84 -1.31
CA GLY A 50 3.74 5.24 -1.18
C GLY A 50 2.85 4.30 -1.98
N SER A 51 1.62 4.11 -1.52
CA SER A 51 0.68 3.18 -2.14
C SER A 51 -0.74 3.74 -2.18
N LEU A 52 -1.51 3.29 -3.17
CA LEU A 52 -2.91 3.62 -3.38
C LEU A 52 -3.61 2.44 -4.05
N GLY A 53 -4.80 2.09 -3.58
CA GLY A 53 -5.56 0.95 -4.08
C GLY A 53 -7.01 0.93 -3.61
N LEU A 54 -7.70 -0.13 -3.99
CA LEU A 54 -9.05 -0.47 -3.55
C LEU A 54 -8.96 -1.49 -2.42
N LEU A 55 -9.42 -1.12 -1.23
CA LEU A 55 -9.36 -1.96 -0.04
C LEU A 55 -10.58 -2.88 0.06
N SER A 56 -11.76 -2.32 -0.21
CA SER A 56 -13.02 -3.05 -0.31
C SER A 56 -14.01 -2.30 -1.20
N TYR A 57 -15.05 -3.00 -1.63
CA TYR A 57 -16.13 -2.43 -2.43
C TYR A 57 -17.46 -2.99 -1.96
N VAL A 58 -18.45 -2.11 -1.80
CA VAL A 58 -19.84 -2.45 -1.52
C VAL A 58 -20.72 -1.68 -2.50
N GLU A 59 -21.77 -2.32 -3.02
CA GLU A 59 -22.64 -1.73 -4.04
C GLU A 59 -23.26 -0.38 -3.64
N ARG A 60 -23.54 -0.17 -2.34
CA ARG A 60 -24.25 1.02 -1.83
C ARG A 60 -23.32 2.12 -1.29
N SER A 61 -22.33 1.77 -0.47
CA SER A 61 -21.35 2.70 0.13
C SER A 61 -20.15 2.98 -0.78
N GLY A 62 -19.99 2.22 -1.86
CA GLY A 62 -18.96 2.42 -2.86
C GLY A 62 -17.63 1.76 -2.49
N ALA A 63 -16.53 2.34 -2.99
CA ALA A 63 -15.19 1.80 -2.80
C ALA A 63 -14.50 2.41 -1.58
N ALA A 64 -13.99 1.57 -0.69
CA ALA A 64 -13.04 1.99 0.33
C ALA A 64 -11.64 2.07 -0.30
N ILE A 65 -11.02 3.24 -0.20
CA ILE A 65 -9.69 3.48 -0.78
C ILE A 65 -8.62 3.16 0.25
N GLY A 66 -7.73 2.23 -0.11
CA GLY A 66 -6.53 1.95 0.66
C GLY A 66 -5.39 2.87 0.23
N TYR A 67 -4.68 3.45 1.17
CA TYR A 67 -3.50 4.27 0.91
C TYR A 67 -2.53 4.21 2.07
N GLY A 68 -1.29 4.58 1.82
CA GLY A 68 -0.31 4.74 2.89
C GLY A 68 1.10 4.92 2.39
N ILE A 69 2.01 5.10 3.34
CA ILE A 69 3.44 5.22 3.12
C ILE A 69 4.17 4.18 3.96
N GLY A 70 5.38 3.83 3.54
CA GLY A 70 6.18 2.89 4.31
C GLY A 70 7.65 2.92 3.97
N TRP A 71 8.37 2.13 4.75
CA TRP A 71 9.79 1.92 4.63
C TRP A 71 10.08 0.42 4.69
N GLU A 72 11.05 -0.03 3.92
CA GLU A 72 11.46 -1.42 3.86
C GLU A 72 12.98 -1.52 3.74
N HIS A 73 13.56 -2.45 4.49
CA HIS A 73 14.98 -2.70 4.58
C HIS A 73 15.30 -4.13 4.17
N MET A 74 16.35 -4.30 3.36
CA MET A 74 16.82 -5.58 2.88
C MET A 74 17.65 -6.30 3.96
N VAL A 75 17.27 -7.52 4.35
CA VAL A 75 17.85 -8.23 5.53
C VAL A 75 18.57 -9.55 5.24
N SER A 76 18.54 -10.03 3.99
CA SER A 76 19.24 -11.25 3.55
C SER A 76 19.73 -11.06 2.11
N PRO A 77 20.52 -11.96 1.48
CA PRO A 77 21.14 -11.66 0.19
C PRO A 77 20.05 -11.41 -0.84
N ASP A 78 19.95 -10.12 -1.20
CA ASP A 78 19.07 -9.43 -2.13
C ASP A 78 17.57 -9.79 -2.20
N LYS A 79 17.02 -10.78 -1.50
CA LYS A 79 15.63 -11.23 -1.74
C LYS A 79 14.65 -10.93 -0.64
N HIS A 80 15.13 -10.61 0.56
CA HIS A 80 14.28 -10.51 1.74
C HIS A 80 14.22 -9.07 2.22
N GLY A 81 13.01 -8.54 2.36
CA GLY A 81 12.73 -7.23 2.92
C GLY A 81 11.91 -7.32 4.20
N LEU A 82 12.27 -6.52 5.20
CA LEU A 82 11.47 -6.26 6.39
C LEU A 82 11.12 -4.77 6.42
N GLY A 83 9.88 -4.43 6.77
CA GLY A 83 9.44 -3.05 6.67
C GLY A 83 8.35 -2.66 7.65
N LEU A 84 8.04 -1.37 7.63
CA LEU A 84 6.95 -0.75 8.33
C LEU A 84 6.08 0.02 7.34
N PHE A 85 4.77 -0.03 7.57
CA PHE A 85 3.77 0.69 6.79
C PHE A 85 2.84 1.45 7.73
N LEU A 86 2.42 2.64 7.29
CA LEU A 86 1.46 3.49 7.97
C LEU A 86 0.41 3.96 6.96
N GLY A 87 -0.86 3.72 7.25
CA GLY A 87 -1.96 4.00 6.32
C GLY A 87 -3.23 3.26 6.68
N SER A 88 -4.07 3.02 5.68
CA SER A 88 -5.26 2.17 5.80
C SER A 88 -4.82 0.71 5.93
N VAL A 89 -5.20 0.06 7.04
CA VAL A 89 -4.78 -1.31 7.36
C VAL A 89 -5.90 -2.33 7.23
N ASP A 90 -7.15 -1.89 7.32
CA ASP A 90 -8.31 -2.78 7.16
C ASP A 90 -9.56 -1.96 6.82
N SER A 91 -10.62 -2.65 6.39
CA SER A 91 -11.97 -2.09 6.28
C SER A 91 -12.99 -3.10 6.76
N LYS A 92 -13.90 -2.68 7.63
CA LYS A 92 -15.05 -3.49 8.02
C LYS A 92 -16.35 -2.95 7.45
N HIS A 93 -17.25 -3.87 7.19
CA HIS A 93 -18.61 -3.62 6.74
C HIS A 93 -19.54 -3.64 7.95
N PHE A 94 -20.25 -2.54 8.19
CA PHE A 94 -21.28 -2.42 9.22
C PHE A 94 -22.62 -2.23 8.53
N GLY A 95 -23.28 -3.34 8.20
CA GLY A 95 -24.50 -3.31 7.40
C GLY A 95 -24.22 -2.74 6.00
N GLU A 96 -24.62 -1.49 5.78
CA GLU A 96 -24.49 -0.80 4.50
C GLU A 96 -23.29 0.16 4.44
N ASP A 97 -22.64 0.45 5.57
CA ASP A 97 -21.52 1.38 5.66
C ASP A 97 -20.16 0.68 5.71
N VAL A 98 -19.11 1.39 5.29
CA VAL A 98 -17.73 0.90 5.31
C VAL A 98 -16.89 1.78 6.22
N ALA A 99 -16.39 1.19 7.31
CA ALA A 99 -15.42 1.84 8.17
C ALA A 99 -14.01 1.46 7.73
N THR A 100 -13.17 2.45 7.48
CA THR A 100 -11.74 2.25 7.19
C THR A 100 -10.94 2.38 8.49
N TYR A 101 -10.05 1.43 8.74
CA TYR A 101 -9.16 1.42 9.89
C TYR A 101 -7.79 1.94 9.44
N HIS A 102 -7.25 2.89 10.19
CA HIS A 102 -5.93 3.45 9.94
C HIS A 102 -4.98 3.03 11.05
N GLY A 103 -3.73 2.74 10.69
CA GLY A 103 -2.77 2.25 11.67
C GLY A 103 -1.42 1.93 11.08
N VAL A 104 -0.76 0.96 11.70
CA VAL A 104 0.60 0.54 11.38
C VAL A 104 0.66 -0.94 11.06
N SER A 105 1.60 -1.32 10.20
CA SER A 105 1.86 -2.71 9.86
C SER A 105 3.36 -2.99 9.81
N ALA A 106 3.78 -4.10 10.41
CA ALA A 106 5.05 -4.72 10.11
C ALA A 106 4.92 -5.57 8.85
N LEU A 107 5.93 -5.55 7.99
CA LEU A 107 5.94 -6.19 6.69
C LEU A 107 7.13 -7.14 6.57
N TYR A 108 6.90 -8.26 5.89
CA TYR A 108 7.93 -9.12 5.33
C TYR A 108 7.63 -9.36 3.86
N ASN A 109 8.64 -9.18 3.00
CA ASN A 109 8.53 -9.42 1.57
C ASN A 109 9.66 -10.31 1.08
N TYR A 110 9.32 -11.22 0.16
CA TYR A 110 10.27 -12.02 -0.59
C TYR A 110 10.19 -11.67 -2.08
N TYR A 111 11.32 -11.25 -2.63
CA TYR A 111 11.53 -10.88 -4.02
C TYR A 111 12.25 -12.01 -4.75
N PHE A 112 11.53 -12.75 -5.59
CA PHE A 112 12.08 -13.90 -6.33
C PHE A 112 13.33 -13.57 -7.16
N SER A 113 13.36 -12.38 -7.77
CA SER A 113 14.42 -11.92 -8.68
C SER A 113 15.39 -10.91 -8.06
N GLY A 114 15.16 -10.48 -6.82
CA GLY A 114 15.98 -9.47 -6.14
C GLY A 114 15.19 -8.23 -5.72
N PHE A 115 15.67 -7.56 -4.67
CA PHE A 115 14.96 -6.54 -3.91
C PHE A 115 14.60 -5.38 -4.81
N SER A 116 15.57 -4.80 -5.51
CA SER A 116 15.37 -3.63 -6.39
C SER A 116 15.03 -4.00 -7.84
N GLU A 117 14.93 -5.30 -8.15
CA GLU A 117 14.78 -5.80 -9.51
C GLU A 117 13.32 -6.02 -9.90
N LYS A 118 13.10 -6.26 -11.21
CA LYS A 118 11.81 -6.74 -11.70
C LYS A 118 11.53 -8.12 -11.12
N SER A 119 10.52 -8.22 -10.27
CA SER A 119 10.31 -9.41 -9.46
C SER A 119 8.83 -9.65 -9.17
N PHE A 120 8.45 -10.91 -9.18
CA PHE A 120 7.29 -11.35 -8.42
C PHE A 120 7.60 -11.21 -6.93
N VAL A 121 6.61 -10.81 -6.13
CA VAL A 121 6.76 -10.55 -4.70
C VAL A 121 5.64 -11.26 -3.95
N ILE A 122 6.02 -12.07 -2.97
CA ILE A 122 5.10 -12.59 -1.96
C ILE A 122 5.46 -11.98 -0.61
N GLY A 123 4.46 -11.67 0.20
CA GLY A 123 4.70 -11.06 1.50
C GLY A 123 3.67 -11.45 2.54
N ALA A 124 4.01 -11.14 3.78
CA ALA A 124 3.14 -11.25 4.93
C ALA A 124 3.19 -9.95 5.72
N SER A 125 2.09 -9.63 6.39
CA SER A 125 1.98 -8.41 7.19
C SER A 125 1.30 -8.70 8.52
N LEU A 126 1.73 -8.00 9.57
CA LEU A 126 1.06 -7.97 10.86
C LEU A 126 0.65 -6.52 11.12
N TYR A 127 -0.63 -6.26 11.35
CA TYR A 127 -1.14 -4.90 11.45
C TYR A 127 -1.97 -4.68 12.71
N THR A 128 -2.07 -3.42 13.09
CA THR A 128 -3.00 -2.90 14.10
C THR A 128 -3.51 -1.54 13.65
N GLY A 129 -4.77 -1.24 13.92
CA GLY A 129 -5.39 0.02 13.53
C GLY A 129 -6.58 0.40 14.39
N THR A 130 -7.00 1.64 14.23
CA THR A 130 -8.22 2.19 14.83
C THR A 130 -9.07 2.82 13.75
N THR A 131 -10.37 2.83 13.98
CA THR A 131 -11.28 3.73 13.28
C THR A 131 -11.88 4.72 14.28
N LEU A 132 -12.37 5.85 13.79
CA LEU A 132 -13.18 6.77 14.57
C LEU A 132 -14.57 6.69 13.96
N ASP A 133 -15.51 6.11 14.70
CA ASP A 133 -16.91 6.17 14.30
C ASP A 133 -17.46 7.52 14.79
N GLU A 134 -18.13 8.27 13.90
CA GLU A 134 -18.57 9.65 14.20
C GLU A 134 -19.82 9.67 15.11
N GLU A 135 -20.58 8.58 15.19
CA GLU A 135 -21.87 8.56 15.90
C GLU A 135 -21.78 8.12 17.38
N ASP A 136 -20.78 7.33 17.74
CA ASP A 136 -20.52 6.93 19.11
C ASP A 136 -19.01 7.04 19.36
N TYR A 137 -18.59 7.82 20.37
CA TYR A 137 -17.19 8.05 20.77
C TYR A 137 -16.45 6.78 21.27
N VAL A 138 -16.60 5.66 20.58
CA VAL A 138 -16.00 4.36 20.85
C VAL A 138 -14.98 4.09 19.74
N SER A 139 -13.70 4.26 20.09
CA SER A 139 -12.59 3.81 19.23
C SER A 139 -12.62 2.29 19.15
N ASP A 140 -13.02 1.75 18.00
CA ASP A 140 -12.84 0.33 17.69
C ASP A 140 -11.41 0.07 17.23
N LYS A 141 -10.82 -1.00 17.74
CA LYS A 141 -9.45 -1.41 17.46
C LYS A 141 -9.44 -2.72 16.70
N ILE A 142 -8.51 -2.85 15.78
CA ILE A 142 -8.32 -4.06 15.00
C ILE A 142 -6.86 -4.46 15.00
N ALA A 143 -6.62 -5.77 14.97
CA ALA A 143 -5.32 -6.34 14.69
C ALA A 143 -5.50 -7.59 13.85
N GLY A 144 -4.53 -7.86 12.98
CA GLY A 144 -4.66 -8.98 12.05
C GLY A 144 -3.38 -9.30 11.32
N VAL A 145 -3.50 -10.28 10.42
CA VAL A 145 -2.43 -10.73 9.55
C VAL A 145 -2.88 -10.64 8.10
N GLY A 146 -1.98 -10.29 7.20
CA GLY A 146 -2.25 -10.17 5.78
C GLY A 146 -1.24 -10.94 4.95
N ILE A 147 -1.65 -11.32 3.75
CA ILE A 147 -0.78 -11.90 2.72
C ILE A 147 -0.76 -10.94 1.54
N LYS A 148 0.38 -10.86 0.88
CA LYS A 148 0.60 -10.03 -0.30
C LYS A 148 1.03 -10.88 -1.48
N LEU A 149 0.54 -10.52 -2.66
CA LEU A 149 1.01 -10.98 -3.96
C LEU A 149 1.11 -9.78 -4.89
N ALA A 150 2.31 -9.49 -5.40
CA ALA A 150 2.52 -8.34 -6.27
C ALA A 150 3.56 -8.65 -7.35
N TYR A 151 3.56 -7.83 -8.39
CA TYR A 151 4.63 -7.77 -9.37
C TYR A 151 5.25 -6.38 -9.37
N GLN A 152 6.59 -6.35 -9.30
CA GLN A 152 7.41 -5.14 -9.27
C GLN A 152 8.18 -4.98 -10.58
N TRP A 153 8.24 -3.74 -11.08
CA TRP A 153 9.06 -3.31 -12.22
C TRP A 153 10.17 -2.37 -11.80
#